data_AF-A0AA37XAJ8-F1
#
_entry.id   AF-A0AA37XAJ8-F1
#
_cell.length_a   1.000
_cell.length_b   1.000
_cell.length_c   1.000
_cell.angle_alpha   90.00
_cell.angle_beta   90.00
_cell.angle_gamma   90.00
#
_symmetry.space_group_name_H-M   'P 1'
#
loop_
_entity.id
_entity.type
_entity.pdbx_description
1 polymer ?
#
loop_
_entity_poly.entity_id
_entity_poly.type
_entity_poly.pdbx_seq_one_letter_code
_entity_poly.pdbx_strand_id
1 'polypeptide(L)'
;MPETADLGFVMLQTVTGMCAGLGYVALFGLLTVRIQRRGRAPGRVVWALQAVGKRSLSCYLAQSVLVAPLLSAWGLGLGAHLGSAGAAAIAVAVWLVILVGACALERAGRRGPAEVLLRRLSYPRARVGATA
;
A
#
# COMPACT_ATOMS: atom_id res chain seq x y z
N MET A 1 -24.87 -19.67 24.61
CA MET A 1 -23.88 -20.25 23.66
C MET A 1 -23.62 -19.43 22.37
N PRO A 2 -23.89 -18.10 22.25
CA PRO A 2 -23.40 -17.31 21.11
C PRO A 2 -21.91 -16.93 21.23
N GLU A 3 -21.42 -16.65 22.44
CA GLU A 3 -20.02 -16.23 22.66
C GLU A 3 -18.97 -17.27 22.20
N THR A 4 -19.29 -18.57 22.32
CA THR A 4 -18.40 -19.64 21.85
C THR A 4 -18.31 -19.73 20.33
N ALA A 5 -19.40 -19.37 19.62
CA ALA A 5 -19.40 -19.33 18.16
C ALA A 5 -18.63 -18.12 17.63
N ASP A 6 -18.76 -16.97 18.31
CA ASP A 6 -18.01 -15.75 17.98
C ASP A 6 -16.50 -15.96 18.18
N LEU A 7 -16.10 -16.58 19.29
CA LEU A 7 -14.70 -16.96 19.53
C LEU A 7 -14.20 -17.96 18.49
N GLY A 8 -15.00 -18.95 18.11
CA GLY A 8 -14.67 -19.91 17.06
C GLY A 8 -14.42 -19.23 15.71
N PHE A 9 -15.28 -18.29 15.32
CA PHE A 9 -15.12 -17.51 14.10
C PHE A 9 -13.86 -16.61 14.17
N VAL A 10 -13.60 -15.97 15.32
CA VAL A 10 -12.42 -15.12 15.53
C VAL A 10 -11.12 -15.93 15.44
N MET A 11 -11.09 -17.12 16.04
CA MET A 11 -9.93 -18.01 15.95
C MET A 11 -9.72 -18.49 14.52
N LEU A 12 -10.80 -18.89 13.83
CA LEU A 12 -10.73 -19.33 12.44
C LEU A 12 -10.20 -18.23 11.51
N GLN A 13 -10.75 -17.01 11.57
CA GLN A 13 -10.27 -15.89 10.74
C GLN A 13 -8.81 -15.52 11.05
N THR A 14 -8.39 -15.62 12.31
CA THR A 14 -7.02 -15.27 12.70
C THR A 14 -6.02 -16.27 12.15
N VAL A 15 -6.28 -17.57 12.35
CA VAL A 15 -5.41 -18.64 11.87
C VAL A 15 -5.37 -18.65 10.34
N THR A 16 -6.53 -18.63 9.69
CA THR A 16 -6.60 -18.59 8.22
C THR A 16 -5.98 -17.32 7.65
N GLY A 17 -6.13 -16.17 8.31
CA GLY A 17 -5.50 -14.91 7.93
C GLY A 17 -3.97 -14.97 7.99
N MET A 18 -3.41 -15.55 9.06
CA MET A 18 -1.96 -15.76 9.17
C MET A 18 -1.43 -16.71 8.09
N CYS A 19 -2.08 -17.85 7.91
CA CYS A 19 -1.72 -18.82 6.87
C CYS A 19 -1.81 -18.20 5.47
N ALA A 20 -2.87 -17.42 5.19
CA ALA A 20 -3.04 -16.71 3.92
C ALA A 20 -1.92 -15.68 3.70
N GLY A 21 -1.53 -14.94 4.74
CA GLY A 21 -0.40 -14.00 4.69
C GLY A 21 0.91 -14.69 4.28
N LEU A 22 1.25 -15.80 4.93
CA LEU A 22 2.42 -16.61 4.57
C LEU A 22 2.33 -17.16 3.13
N GLY A 23 1.14 -17.63 2.75
CA GLY A 23 0.85 -18.07 1.38
C GLY A 23 1.09 -16.97 0.34
N TYR A 24 0.64 -15.74 0.60
CA TYR A 24 0.88 -14.59 -0.27
C TYR A 24 2.37 -14.27 -0.40
N VAL A 25 3.12 -14.26 0.71
CA VAL A 25 4.57 -14.01 0.67
C VAL A 25 5.29 -15.08 -0.17
N ALA A 26 4.97 -16.35 0.05
CA ALA A 26 5.54 -17.46 -0.73
C ALA A 26 5.18 -17.35 -2.23
N LEU A 27 3.91 -17.05 -2.53
CA LEU A 27 3.41 -16.88 -3.89
C LEU A 27 4.11 -15.73 -4.61
N PHE A 28 4.19 -14.54 -4.01
CA PHE A 28 4.86 -13.38 -4.61
C PHE A 28 6.37 -13.59 -4.73
N GLY A 29 7.00 -14.28 -3.77
CA GLY A 29 8.41 -14.68 -3.86
C GLY A 29 8.66 -15.60 -5.06
N LEU A 30 7.85 -16.66 -5.20
CA LEU A 30 7.94 -17.60 -6.32
C LEU A 30 7.65 -16.93 -7.66
N LEU A 31 6.65 -16.05 -7.72
CA LEU A 31 6.32 -15.26 -8.91
C LEU A 31 7.50 -14.36 -9.31
N THR A 32 8.13 -13.71 -8.34
CA THR A 32 9.31 -12.86 -8.58
C THR A 32 10.47 -13.67 -9.16
N VAL A 33 10.79 -14.84 -8.57
CA VAL A 33 11.80 -15.76 -9.12
C VAL A 33 11.43 -16.23 -10.52
N ARG A 34 10.16 -16.55 -10.76
CA ARG A 34 9.66 -17.01 -12.07
C ARG A 34 9.80 -15.94 -13.15
N ILE A 35 9.52 -14.69 -12.82
CA ILE A 35 9.67 -13.53 -13.72
C ILE A 35 11.15 -13.31 -14.01
N GLN A 36 12.02 -13.31 -12.98
CA GLN A 36 13.46 -13.11 -13.15
C GLN A 36 14.10 -14.21 -14.01
N ARG A 37 13.75 -15.48 -13.78
CA ARG A 37 14.25 -16.62 -14.58
C ARG A 37 13.88 -16.57 -16.06
N ARG A 38 12.83 -15.83 -16.44
CA ARG A 38 12.48 -15.64 -17.85
C ARG A 38 13.37 -14.63 -18.57
N GLY A 39 14.31 -13.98 -17.88
CA GLY A 39 15.27 -13.02 -18.45
C GLY A 39 14.63 -11.77 -19.08
N ARG A 40 13.33 -11.54 -18.84
CA ARG A 40 12.60 -10.41 -19.39
C ARG A 40 12.63 -9.26 -18.39
N ALA A 41 12.88 -8.05 -18.89
CA ALA A 41 12.68 -6.84 -18.10
C ALA A 41 11.27 -6.83 -17.49
N PRO A 42 11.08 -6.32 -16.26
CA PRO A 42 9.77 -6.26 -15.64
C PRO A 42 8.79 -5.53 -16.57
N GLY A 43 7.67 -6.20 -16.89
CA GLY A 43 6.64 -5.62 -17.73
C GLY A 43 6.10 -4.32 -17.12
N ARG A 44 5.51 -3.45 -17.94
CA ARG A 44 5.02 -2.12 -17.53
C ARG A 44 4.17 -2.14 -16.26
N VAL A 45 3.34 -3.17 -16.11
CA VAL A 45 2.49 -3.37 -14.92
C VAL A 45 3.32 -3.66 -13.68
N VAL A 46 4.27 -4.60 -13.76
CA VAL A 46 5.17 -4.95 -12.64
C VAL A 46 6.00 -3.74 -12.23
N TRP A 47 6.51 -2.99 -13.20
CA TRP A 47 7.25 -1.76 -12.94
C TRP A 47 6.39 -0.69 -12.24
N ALA A 48 5.13 -0.50 -12.67
CA ALA A 48 4.22 0.45 -12.03
C ALA A 48 3.89 0.04 -10.58
N LEU A 49 3.64 -1.26 -10.35
CA LEU A 49 3.43 -1.80 -9.00
C LEU A 49 4.67 -1.62 -8.12
N GLN A 50 5.87 -1.81 -8.67
CA GLN A 50 7.12 -1.54 -7.96
C GLN A 50 7.27 -0.04 -7.62
N ALA A 51 6.91 0.87 -8.54
CA ALA A 51 6.96 2.31 -8.31
C ALA A 51 6.08 2.75 -7.13
N VAL A 52 4.86 2.19 -7.05
CA VAL A 52 3.94 2.38 -5.92
C VAL A 52 4.51 1.75 -4.65
N GLY A 53 5.00 0.51 -4.72
CA GLY A 53 5.56 -0.20 -3.56
C GLY A 53 6.77 0.48 -2.94
N LYS A 54 7.65 1.09 -3.74
CA LYS A 54 8.78 1.91 -3.26
C LYS A 54 8.36 3.17 -2.50
N ARG A 55 7.10 3.60 -2.65
CA ARG A 55 6.52 4.83 -2.08
C ARG A 55 5.24 4.52 -1.32
N SER A 56 5.21 3.36 -0.63
CA SER A 56 4.02 2.83 0.00
C SER A 56 3.43 3.77 1.05
N LEU A 57 4.25 4.47 1.83
CA LEU A 57 3.79 5.41 2.86
C LEU A 57 3.13 6.64 2.22
N SER A 58 3.78 7.23 1.22
CA SER A 58 3.21 8.36 0.49
C SER A 58 1.92 7.98 -0.23
N CYS A 59 1.88 6.80 -0.86
CA CYS A 59 0.67 6.32 -1.55
C CYS A 59 -0.47 6.05 -0.56
N TYR A 60 -0.16 5.43 0.59
CA TYR A 60 -1.12 5.21 1.66
C TYR A 60 -1.71 6.53 2.16
N LEU A 61 -0.86 7.51 2.50
CA LEU A 61 -1.31 8.82 2.97
C LEU A 61 -2.11 9.57 1.91
N ALA A 62 -1.67 9.55 0.65
CA ALA A 62 -2.40 10.15 -0.45
C ALA A 62 -3.80 9.51 -0.60
N GLN A 63 -3.89 8.18 -0.52
CA GLN A 63 -5.16 7.48 -0.61
C GLN A 63 -6.09 7.85 0.55
N SER A 64 -5.57 7.89 1.79
CA SER A 64 -6.35 8.28 2.96
C SER A 64 -6.84 9.73 2.86
N VAL A 65 -5.95 10.68 2.51
CA VAL A 65 -6.27 12.11 2.42
C VAL A 65 -7.22 12.42 1.27
N LEU A 66 -7.20 11.63 0.19
CA LEU A 66 -8.16 11.77 -0.91
C LEU A 66 -9.49 11.12 -0.56
N VAL A 67 -9.51 9.83 -0.20
CA VAL A 67 -10.76 9.08 0.00
C VAL A 67 -11.56 9.58 1.20
N ALA A 68 -10.91 9.99 2.30
CA ALA A 68 -11.60 10.44 3.51
C ALA A 68 -12.57 11.62 3.27
N PRO A 69 -12.15 12.77 2.73
CA PRO A 69 -13.08 13.85 2.42
C PRO A 69 -14.02 13.51 1.26
N LEU A 70 -13.60 12.67 0.29
CA LEU A 70 -14.49 12.25 -0.79
C LEU A 70 -15.72 11.52 -0.25
N LEU A 71 -15.54 10.57 0.67
CA LEU A 71 -16.64 9.74 1.17
C LEU A 71 -17.31 10.30 2.43
N SER A 72 -16.61 11.10 3.23
CA SER A 72 -17.14 11.60 4.50
C SER A 72 -18.14 12.75 4.33
N ALA A 73 -19.07 12.85 5.28
CA ALA A 73 -20.11 13.87 5.33
C ALA A 73 -19.57 15.30 5.46
N TRP A 74 -18.38 15.50 6.03
CA TRP A 74 -17.76 16.83 6.14
C TRP A 74 -17.05 17.29 4.86
N GLY A 75 -16.89 16.41 3.87
CA GLY A 75 -16.29 16.73 2.58
C GLY A 75 -17.32 16.72 1.46
N LEU A 76 -17.19 15.80 0.49
CA LEU A 76 -18.13 15.68 -0.62
C LEU A 76 -19.36 14.83 -0.27
N GLY A 77 -19.36 14.13 0.86
CA GLY A 77 -20.52 13.35 1.33
C GLY A 77 -20.92 12.18 0.43
N LEU A 78 -20.08 11.79 -0.53
CA LEU A 78 -20.42 10.77 -1.53
C LEU A 78 -20.73 9.41 -0.90
N GLY A 79 -20.17 9.11 0.28
CA GLY A 79 -20.46 7.88 1.01
C GLY A 79 -21.93 7.70 1.40
N ALA A 80 -22.70 8.77 1.52
CA ALA A 80 -24.13 8.69 1.84
C ALA A 80 -25.00 8.24 0.65
N HIS A 81 -24.49 8.40 -0.58
CA HIS A 81 -25.23 8.16 -1.82
C HIS A 81 -24.70 6.97 -2.63
N LEU A 82 -23.53 6.44 -2.27
CA LEU A 82 -22.89 5.33 -2.96
C LEU A 82 -22.95 4.06 -2.12
N GLY A 83 -23.43 2.98 -2.74
CA GLY A 83 -23.28 1.63 -2.19
C GLY A 83 -21.83 1.15 -2.21
N SER A 84 -21.59 -0.06 -1.68
CA SER A 84 -20.25 -0.68 -1.59
C SER A 84 -19.50 -0.72 -2.94
N ALA A 85 -20.21 -1.03 -4.02
CA ALA A 85 -19.64 -1.07 -5.38
C ALA A 85 -19.17 0.32 -5.86
N GLY A 86 -19.94 1.37 -5.56
CA GLY A 86 -19.59 2.74 -5.92
C GLY A 86 -18.41 3.28 -5.13
N ALA A 87 -18.38 3.01 -3.82
CA ALA A 87 -17.25 3.33 -2.97
C ALA A 87 -15.96 2.60 -3.44
N ALA A 88 -16.08 1.33 -3.83
CA ALA A 88 -14.97 0.57 -4.41
C ALA A 88 -14.47 1.18 -5.74
N ALA A 89 -15.38 1.59 -6.63
CA ALA A 89 -15.01 2.25 -7.88
C ALA A 89 -14.25 3.56 -7.64
N ILE A 90 -14.69 4.38 -6.68
CA ILE A 90 -13.98 5.60 -6.27
C ILE A 90 -12.59 5.26 -5.73
N ALA A 91 -12.49 4.27 -4.84
CA ALA A 91 -11.20 3.84 -4.28
C ALA A 91 -10.22 3.39 -5.37
N VAL A 92 -10.69 2.63 -6.37
CA VAL A 92 -9.87 2.21 -7.53
C VAL A 92 -9.48 3.42 -8.37
N ALA A 93 -10.39 4.35 -8.65
CA ALA A 93 -10.09 5.55 -9.43
C ALA A 93 -9.02 6.41 -8.74
N VAL A 94 -9.17 6.66 -7.44
CA VAL A 94 -8.17 7.38 -6.63
C VAL A 94 -6.83 6.64 -6.65
N TRP A 95 -6.84 5.32 -6.47
CA TRP A 95 -5.64 4.51 -6.53
C TRP A 95 -4.93 4.61 -7.88
N LEU A 96 -5.66 4.64 -9.00
CA LEU A 96 -5.08 4.81 -10.33
C LEU A 96 -4.40 6.18 -10.48
N VAL A 97 -5.00 7.25 -9.96
CA VAL A 97 -4.39 8.59 -9.94
C VAL A 97 -3.08 8.57 -9.15
N ILE A 98 -3.08 7.94 -7.98
CA ILE A 98 -1.88 7.78 -7.14
C ILE A 98 -0.82 6.95 -7.87
N LEU A 99 -1.22 5.86 -8.54
CA LEU A 99 -0.33 5.01 -9.31
C LEU A 99 0.36 5.79 -10.43
N VAL A 100 -0.37 6.64 -11.14
CA VAL A 100 0.20 7.53 -12.18
C VAL A 100 1.20 8.50 -11.56
N GLY A 101 0.85 9.12 -10.43
CA GLY A 101 1.77 10.00 -9.69
C GLY A 101 3.04 9.29 -9.21
N ALA A 102 2.91 8.07 -8.68
CA ALA A 102 4.04 7.23 -8.27
C ALA A 102 4.93 6.84 -9.46
N CYS A 103 4.32 6.51 -10.60
CA CYS A 103 5.04 6.25 -11.84
C CYS A 103 5.79 7.49 -12.34
N ALA A 104 5.18 8.68 -12.28
CA ALA A 104 5.84 9.93 -12.64
C ALA A 104 7.06 10.22 -11.75
N LEU A 105 6.91 10.03 -10.44
CA LEU A 105 8.02 10.15 -9.48
C LEU A 105 9.13 9.12 -9.73
N GLU A 106 8.77 7.89 -10.10
CA GLU A 106 9.73 6.85 -10.46
C GLU A 106 10.51 7.22 -11.71
N ARG A 107 9.85 7.73 -12.75
CA ARG A 107 10.54 8.24 -13.97
C ARG A 107 11.45 9.41 -13.66
N ALA A 108 11.06 10.27 -12.72
CA ALA A 108 11.89 11.39 -12.27
C ALA A 108 13.02 10.99 -11.29
N GLY A 109 13.13 9.71 -10.91
CA GLY A 109 14.11 9.24 -9.93
C GLY A 109 13.90 9.79 -8.52
N ARG A 110 12.73 10.34 -8.20
CA ARG A 110 12.44 11.01 -6.91
C ARG A 110 11.78 10.05 -5.93
N ARG A 111 12.25 10.04 -4.69
CA ARG A 111 11.57 9.34 -3.58
C ARG A 111 10.27 10.05 -3.21
N GLY A 112 9.33 9.32 -2.61
CA GLY A 112 8.09 9.91 -2.09
C GLY A 112 8.37 10.86 -0.92
N PRO A 113 7.58 11.94 -0.78
CA PRO A 113 7.81 12.97 0.22
C PRO A 113 7.72 12.43 1.65
N ALA A 114 6.76 11.55 1.94
CA ALA A 114 6.57 10.97 3.27
C ALA A 114 7.74 10.04 3.65
N GLU A 115 8.27 9.27 2.71
CA GLU A 115 9.44 8.40 2.94
C GLU A 115 10.69 9.22 3.23
N VAL A 116 10.85 10.37 2.57
CA VAL A 116 11.95 11.31 2.85
C VAL A 116 11.82 11.90 4.25
N LEU A 117 10.60 12.31 4.63
CA LEU A 117 10.33 12.84 5.96
C LEU A 117 10.58 11.79 7.04
N LEU A 118 10.07 10.57 6.85
CA LEU A 118 10.29 9.46 7.78
C LEU A 118 11.78 9.16 7.94
N ARG A 119 12.55 9.07 6.84
CA ARG A 119 14.00 8.85 6.93
C ARG A 119 14.72 9.96 7.70
N ARG A 120 14.29 11.21 7.55
CA ARG A 120 14.86 12.35 8.29
C ARG A 120 14.54 12.30 9.78
N LEU A 121 13.36 11.81 10.15
CA LEU A 121 12.93 11.72 11.55
C LEU A 121 13.46 10.47 12.26
N SER A 122 13.53 9.33 11.56
CA SER A 122 13.91 8.03 12.12
C SER A 122 15.43 7.81 12.20
N TYR A 123 16.22 8.52 11.40
CA TYR A 123 17.68 8.53 11.55
C TYR A 123 18.11 9.85 12.19
N PRO A 124 18.35 9.90 13.51
CA PRO A 124 19.14 10.96 14.10
C PRO A 124 20.47 11.01 13.34
N ARG A 125 20.94 12.22 12.99
CA ARG A 125 22.31 12.39 12.49
C ARG A 125 23.22 11.66 13.46
N ALA A 126 23.88 10.58 13.02
CA ALA A 126 25.01 10.04 13.75
C ALA A 126 25.90 11.25 14.03
N ARG A 127 26.04 11.63 15.30
CA ARG A 127 27.03 12.64 15.67
C ARG A 127 28.35 12.03 15.23
N VAL A 128 28.89 12.56 14.14
CA VAL A 128 30.29 12.39 13.80
C VAL A 128 31.04 13.13 14.91
N GLY A 129 31.49 12.35 15.88
CA GLY A 129 32.21 12.73 17.07
C GLY A 129 32.31 11.47 17.93
N ALA A 130 33.42 10.75 17.93
CA ALA A 130 34.73 11.27 18.24
C ALA A 130 35.81 10.83 17.25
N THR A 131 36.47 11.83 16.66
CA THR A 131 37.91 11.80 16.36
C THR A 131 38.68 11.94 17.67
N ALA A 132 39.58 11.01 17.97
CA ALA A 132 40.94 11.25 18.47
C ALA A 132 41.59 9.90 18.76
#